data_AF-A0A8S3JY03-F1
#
_entry.id   AF-A0A8S3JY03-F1
#
_cell.length_a   1.000
_cell.length_b   1.000
_cell.length_c   1.000
_cell.angle_alpha   90.00
_cell.angle_beta   90.00
_cell.angle_gamma   90.00
#
_symmetry.space_group_name_H-M   'P 1'
#
loop_
_entity.id
_entity.type
_entity.pdbx_description
1 polymer ?
#
loop_
_entity_poly.entity_id
_entity_poly.type
_entity_poly.pdbx_seq_one_letter_code
_entity_poly.pdbx_strand_id
1 'polypeptide(L)'
;MSHQFIKRQWNHLSLGPSCIRLNQSAIRPRKQQEILIKKEHKNIDQKVVHHLASQPNNIPVKSRILKTYSDDLLNYFNHSYFSPLTYKNEIQALEQARTALSIRRKLKKSNLILRVTDKGHNFYIGSAIEFDKKVQKFFQDTNAFVILEENPFNE
;
A
#
# COMPACT_ATOMS: atom_id res chain seq x y z
N MET A 1 23.82 -20.73 -3.89
CA MET A 1 23.08 -20.87 -2.60
C MET A 1 21.67 -20.35 -2.78
N SER A 2 20.66 -21.23 -2.65
CA SER A 2 19.25 -20.82 -2.77
C SER A 2 18.94 -19.80 -1.67
N HIS A 3 18.41 -18.64 -2.07
CA HIS A 3 18.03 -17.58 -1.14
C HIS A 3 16.69 -17.94 -0.49
N GLN A 4 16.65 -19.05 0.27
CA GLN A 4 15.41 -19.52 0.86
C GLN A 4 14.93 -18.54 1.95
N PHE A 5 13.64 -18.20 1.88
CA PHE A 5 12.95 -17.50 2.96
C PHE A 5 12.83 -18.43 4.16
N ILE A 6 13.03 -17.90 5.37
CA ILE A 6 12.82 -18.66 6.60
C ILE A 6 11.33 -18.76 6.91
N LYS A 7 10.90 -19.75 7.70
CA LYS A 7 9.48 -19.97 8.08
C LYS A 7 8.76 -18.68 8.51
N ARG A 8 9.42 -17.83 9.31
CA ARG A 8 8.87 -16.54 9.77
C ARG A 8 8.58 -15.56 8.61
N GLN A 9 9.41 -15.55 7.58
CA GLN A 9 9.22 -14.72 6.40
C GLN A 9 8.09 -15.25 5.53
N TRP A 10 8.00 -16.57 5.34
CA TRP A 10 6.89 -17.20 4.65
C TRP A 10 5.55 -16.92 5.34
N ASN A 11 5.49 -17.07 6.66
CA ASN A 11 4.29 -16.75 7.44
C ASN A 11 3.87 -15.28 7.30
N HIS A 12 4.83 -14.36 7.27
CA HIS A 12 4.55 -12.93 7.08
C HIS A 12 4.01 -12.62 5.68
N LEU A 13 4.47 -13.36 4.66
CA LEU A 13 4.00 -13.23 3.28
C LEU A 13 2.62 -13.85 3.07
N SER A 14 2.33 -14.99 3.70
CA SER A 14 1.07 -15.71 3.51
C SER A 14 -0.10 -15.15 4.32
N LEU A 15 0.14 -14.74 5.56
CA LEU A 15 -0.90 -14.27 6.47
C LEU A 15 -0.99 -12.74 6.53
N GLY A 16 -0.04 -12.04 5.90
CA GLY A 16 0.13 -10.61 6.06
C GLY A 16 0.55 -10.21 7.48
N PRO A 17 0.64 -8.90 7.77
CA PRO A 17 0.83 -8.45 9.15
C PRO A 17 -0.39 -8.84 9.98
N SER A 18 -0.18 -9.59 11.07
CA SER A 18 -1.25 -9.98 12.01
C SER A 18 -1.89 -8.81 12.75
N CYS A 19 -1.44 -7.58 12.50
CA CYS A 19 -1.94 -6.35 13.07
C CYS A 19 -1.90 -5.24 12.00
N ILE A 20 -2.88 -5.23 11.10
CA ILE A 20 -3.18 -4.04 10.28
C ILE A 20 -3.78 -2.98 11.24
N ARG A 21 -2.95 -2.33 12.04
CA ARG A 21 -3.35 -1.12 12.77
C ARG A 21 -2.56 0.05 12.21
N LEU A 22 -3.26 1.15 11.92
CA LEU A 22 -2.70 2.46 11.58
C LEU A 22 -1.54 2.87 12.51
N ASN A 23 -1.53 2.34 13.73
CA ASN A 23 -0.54 2.59 14.79
C ASN A 23 0.80 1.82 14.61
N GLN A 24 1.02 1.05 13.55
CA GLN A 24 2.38 0.60 13.19
C GLN A 24 3.30 1.76 12.77
N SER A 25 2.77 2.97 12.63
CA SER A 25 3.53 4.19 12.43
C SER A 25 4.15 4.74 13.72
N ALA A 26 3.67 4.37 14.92
CA ALA A 26 4.21 4.87 16.18
C ALA A 26 5.68 4.49 16.41
N ILE A 27 6.14 3.39 15.81
CA ILE A 27 7.57 2.99 15.86
C ILE A 27 8.47 3.88 14.99
N ARG A 28 7.90 4.72 14.11
CA ARG A 28 8.66 5.60 13.21
C ARG A 28 9.07 6.87 13.95
N PRO A 29 10.16 7.54 13.58
CA PRO A 29 10.48 8.86 14.11
C PRO A 29 9.34 9.84 13.88
N ARG A 30 9.07 10.70 14.87
CA ARG A 30 7.98 11.71 14.83
C ARG A 30 7.95 12.52 13.53
N LYS A 31 9.11 12.99 13.06
CA LYS A 31 9.23 13.73 11.78
C LYS A 31 8.69 12.93 10.58
N GLN A 32 8.93 11.62 10.54
CA GLN A 32 8.40 10.77 9.47
C GLN A 32 6.90 10.57 9.58
N GLN A 33 6.37 10.45 10.82
CA GLN A 33 4.93 10.37 11.06
C GLN A 33 4.23 11.64 10.57
N GLU A 34 4.76 12.83 10.91
CA GLU A 34 4.22 14.12 10.46
C GLU A 34 4.18 14.26 8.93
N ILE A 35 5.22 13.78 8.23
CA ILE A 35 5.25 13.75 6.75
C ILE A 35 4.14 12.85 6.20
N LEU A 36 3.92 11.69 6.81
CA LEU A 36 2.89 10.74 6.37
C LEU A 36 1.49 11.27 6.63
N ILE A 37 1.25 11.83 7.81
CA ILE A 37 -0.02 12.48 8.16
C ILE A 37 -0.35 13.55 7.11
N LYS A 38 0.60 14.45 6.79
CA LYS A 38 0.38 15.49 5.76
C LYS A 38 0.07 14.89 4.39
N LYS A 39 0.77 13.84 3.99
CA LYS A 39 0.59 13.20 2.69
C LYS A 39 -0.77 12.48 2.59
N GLU A 40 -1.13 11.72 3.61
CA GLU A 40 -2.39 10.96 3.65
C GLU A 40 -3.59 11.89 3.79
N HIS A 41 -3.50 12.88 4.67
CA HIS A 41 -4.49 13.95 4.81
C HIS A 41 -4.77 14.61 3.46
N LYS A 42 -3.74 15.14 2.80
CA LYS A 42 -3.89 15.79 1.48
C LYS A 42 -4.51 14.86 0.44
N ASN A 43 -4.07 13.60 0.37
CA ASN A 43 -4.57 12.64 -0.62
C ASN A 43 -6.05 12.34 -0.42
N ILE A 44 -6.48 12.07 0.80
CA ILE A 44 -7.87 11.74 1.10
C ILE A 44 -8.75 12.99 0.97
N ASP A 45 -8.32 14.12 1.53
CA ASP A 45 -9.05 15.38 1.46
C ASP A 45 -9.32 15.78 0.00
N GLN A 46 -8.29 15.75 -0.86
CA GLN A 46 -8.44 16.05 -2.28
C GLN A 46 -9.43 15.11 -2.98
N LYS A 47 -9.40 13.82 -2.69
CA LYS A 47 -10.33 12.84 -3.27
C LYS A 47 -11.76 13.09 -2.85
N VAL A 48 -11.98 13.39 -1.57
CA VAL A 48 -13.31 13.65 -1.03
C VAL A 48 -13.86 14.98 -1.55
N VAL A 49 -13.06 16.05 -1.51
CA VAL A 49 -13.45 17.36 -2.06
C VAL A 49 -13.77 17.25 -3.55
N HIS A 50 -12.92 16.58 -4.34
CA HIS A 50 -13.16 16.38 -5.77
C HIS A 50 -14.45 15.57 -6.01
N HIS A 51 -14.67 14.50 -5.25
CA HIS A 51 -15.88 13.70 -5.37
C HIS A 51 -17.14 14.49 -5.03
N LEU A 52 -17.13 15.28 -3.95
CA LEU A 52 -18.31 16.04 -3.51
C LEU A 52 -18.59 17.28 -4.38
N ALA A 53 -17.56 17.85 -5.00
CA ALA A 53 -17.69 18.98 -5.92
C ALA A 53 -18.04 18.58 -7.37
N SER A 54 -18.10 17.28 -7.68
CA SER A 54 -18.46 16.75 -8.99
C SER A 54 -19.86 16.11 -9.04
N GLN A 55 -20.62 16.18 -7.94
CA GLN A 55 -21.93 15.54 -7.80
C GLN A 55 -23.09 16.51 -8.16
N PRO A 56 -24.25 16.02 -8.63
CA PRO A 56 -25.37 16.88 -9.03
C PRO A 56 -25.86 17.83 -7.93
N ASN A 57 -25.77 17.41 -6.66
CA ASN A 57 -26.09 18.21 -5.47
C ASN A 57 -24.81 18.81 -4.87
N ASN A 58 -24.09 19.59 -5.67
CA ASN A 58 -22.76 20.11 -5.37
C ASN A 58 -22.66 20.77 -3.98
N ILE A 59 -21.71 20.29 -3.17
CA ILE A 59 -21.25 21.03 -2.00
C ILE A 59 -20.16 22.00 -2.49
N PRO A 60 -20.30 23.33 -2.28
CA PRO A 60 -19.26 24.28 -2.68
C PRO A 60 -17.93 23.92 -2.02
N VAL A 61 -16.84 23.97 -2.79
CA VAL A 61 -15.47 23.66 -2.32
C VAL A 61 -15.09 24.51 -1.10
N LYS A 62 -15.59 25.74 -1.02
CA LYS A 62 -15.37 26.66 0.10
C LYS A 62 -16.37 26.51 1.25
N SER A 63 -17.23 25.48 1.22
CA SER A 63 -18.20 25.26 2.28
C SER A 63 -17.50 25.01 3.62
N ARG A 64 -18.10 25.54 4.69
CA ARG A 64 -17.58 25.32 6.05
C ARG A 64 -17.53 23.83 6.40
N ILE A 65 -18.44 23.03 5.86
CA ILE A 65 -18.53 21.58 6.08
C ILE A 65 -17.26 20.86 5.59
N LEU A 66 -16.74 21.20 4.39
CA LEU A 66 -15.51 20.60 3.87
C LEU A 66 -14.28 21.01 4.70
N LYS A 67 -14.25 22.25 5.18
CA LYS A 67 -13.18 22.69 6.10
C LYS A 67 -13.22 21.90 7.42
N THR A 68 -14.40 21.77 8.04
CA THR A 68 -14.58 20.98 9.26
C THR A 68 -14.17 19.52 9.04
N TYR A 69 -14.59 18.92 7.93
CA TYR A 69 -14.16 17.58 7.54
C TYR A 69 -12.63 17.45 7.45
N SER A 70 -11.95 18.39 6.79
CA SER A 70 -10.49 18.39 6.68
C SER A 70 -9.83 18.47 8.05
N ASP A 71 -10.32 19.33 8.94
CA ASP A 71 -9.79 19.50 10.30
C ASP A 71 -10.01 18.22 11.14
N ASP A 72 -11.20 17.61 11.06
CA ASP A 72 -11.53 16.36 11.74
C ASP A 72 -10.68 15.19 11.25
N LEU A 73 -10.45 15.11 9.93
CA LEU A 73 -9.57 14.13 9.32
C LEU A 73 -8.13 14.27 9.81
N LEU A 74 -7.62 15.51 9.91
CA LEU A 74 -6.28 15.77 10.43
C LEU A 74 -6.17 15.37 11.91
N ASN A 75 -7.18 15.71 12.71
CA ASN A 75 -7.25 15.32 14.12
C ASN A 75 -7.27 13.79 14.29
N TYR A 76 -8.07 13.09 13.47
CA TYR A 76 -8.10 11.64 13.45
C TYR A 76 -6.73 11.03 13.14
N PHE A 77 -6.02 11.56 12.14
CA PHE A 77 -4.68 11.09 11.81
C PHE A 77 -3.67 11.36 12.91
N ASN A 78 -3.65 12.57 13.47
CA ASN A 78 -2.78 12.89 14.60
C ASN A 78 -3.03 11.93 15.77
N HIS A 79 -4.29 11.69 16.12
CA HIS A 79 -4.64 10.76 17.18
C HIS A 79 -4.18 9.33 16.83
N SER A 80 -4.44 8.88 15.61
CA SER A 80 -4.09 7.51 15.19
C SER A 80 -2.58 7.23 15.13
N TYR A 81 -1.79 8.22 14.70
CA TYR A 81 -0.34 8.10 14.56
C TYR A 81 0.43 8.32 15.86
N PHE A 82 -0.05 9.22 16.73
CA PHE A 82 0.61 9.56 17.99
C PHE A 82 0.06 8.80 19.21
N SER A 83 -1.02 8.04 19.05
CA SER A 83 -1.52 7.18 20.12
C SER A 83 -0.45 6.16 20.52
N PRO A 84 -0.03 6.11 21.80
CA PRO A 84 0.98 5.16 22.24
C PRO A 84 0.50 3.72 22.02
N LEU A 85 1.42 2.86 21.57
CA LEU A 85 1.20 1.43 21.54
C LEU A 85 1.38 0.84 22.95
N THR A 86 0.65 -0.24 23.24
CA THR A 86 1.04 -1.09 24.37
C THR A 86 2.40 -1.72 24.08
N TYR A 87 3.21 -1.95 25.11
CA TYR A 87 4.55 -2.53 24.97
C TYR A 87 4.54 -3.83 24.12
N LYS A 88 3.56 -4.71 24.35
CA LYS A 88 3.37 -5.93 23.55
C LYS A 88 3.19 -5.64 22.06
N ASN A 89 2.37 -4.64 21.72
CA ASN A 89 2.10 -4.26 20.33
C ASN A 89 3.32 -3.59 19.69
N GLU A 90 4.08 -2.80 20.46
CA GLU A 90 5.32 -2.17 20.00
C GLU A 90 6.36 -3.24 19.60
N ILE A 91 6.61 -4.22 20.47
CA ILE A 91 7.53 -5.33 20.18
C ILE A 91 7.09 -6.08 18.91
N GLN A 92 5.80 -6.41 18.81
CA GLN A 92 5.26 -7.10 17.64
C GLN A 92 5.42 -6.28 16.35
N ALA A 93 5.17 -4.97 16.40
CA ALA A 93 5.33 -4.07 15.26
C ALA A 93 6.80 -3.98 14.82
N LEU A 94 7.75 -3.87 15.76
CA LEU A 94 9.18 -3.87 15.48
C LEU A 94 9.65 -5.16 14.82
N GLU A 95 9.18 -6.31 15.32
CA GLU A 95 9.51 -7.61 14.75
C GLU A 95 8.98 -7.80 13.33
N GLN A 96 7.75 -7.36 13.07
CA GLN A 96 7.16 -7.37 11.73
C GLN A 96 7.92 -6.43 10.78
N ALA A 97 8.26 -5.22 11.22
CA ALA A 97 9.04 -4.27 10.44
C ALA A 97 10.41 -4.85 10.05
N ARG A 98 11.10 -5.50 11.00
CA ARG A 98 12.37 -6.21 10.75
C ARG A 98 12.19 -7.36 9.75
N THR A 99 11.11 -8.12 9.88
CA THR A 99 10.80 -9.24 8.98
C THR A 99 10.55 -8.75 7.56
N ALA A 100 9.70 -7.73 7.38
CA ALA A 100 9.40 -7.09 6.10
C ALA A 100 10.67 -6.51 5.45
N LEU A 101 11.51 -5.84 6.23
CA LEU A 101 12.77 -5.28 5.75
C LEU A 101 13.76 -6.36 5.30
N SER A 102 13.82 -7.49 6.03
CA SER A 102 14.61 -8.65 5.66
C SER A 102 14.13 -9.31 4.36
N ILE A 103 12.81 -9.44 4.19
CA ILE A 103 12.20 -9.92 2.93
C ILE A 103 12.59 -9.01 1.77
N ARG A 104 12.42 -7.69 1.93
CA ARG A 104 12.76 -6.71 0.89
C ARG A 104 14.23 -6.76 0.49
N ARG A 105 15.14 -6.89 1.47
CA ARG A 105 16.58 -7.06 1.20
C ARG A 105 16.87 -8.33 0.40
N LYS A 106 16.23 -9.46 0.74
CA LYS A 106 16.39 -10.72 -0.01
C LYS A 106 15.89 -10.59 -1.45
N LEU A 107 14.68 -10.06 -1.65
CA LEU A 107 14.11 -9.82 -2.98
C LEU A 107 15.05 -8.98 -3.84
N LYS A 108 15.56 -7.86 -3.28
CA LYS A 108 16.50 -6.98 -4.00
C LYS A 108 17.82 -7.67 -4.33
N LYS A 109 18.42 -8.39 -3.38
CA LYS A 109 19.69 -9.11 -3.59
C LYS A 109 19.58 -10.18 -4.68
N SER A 110 18.42 -10.81 -4.78
CA SER A 110 18.16 -11.90 -5.73
C SER A 110 17.50 -11.44 -7.03
N ASN A 111 17.32 -10.13 -7.25
CA ASN A 111 16.58 -9.57 -8.39
C ASN A 111 15.19 -10.22 -8.59
N LEU A 112 14.51 -10.49 -7.49
CA LEU A 112 13.16 -11.05 -7.47
C LEU A 112 12.12 -9.96 -7.20
N ILE A 113 10.94 -10.16 -7.77
CA ILE A 113 9.75 -9.35 -7.51
C ILE A 113 8.74 -10.15 -6.69
N LEU A 114 7.95 -9.43 -5.89
CA LEU A 114 6.76 -9.94 -5.22
C LEU A 114 5.56 -9.26 -5.85
N ARG A 115 4.61 -10.03 -6.40
CA ARG A 115 3.41 -9.50 -7.05
C ARG A 115 2.16 -10.21 -6.52
N VAL A 116 1.10 -9.46 -6.26
CA VAL A 116 -0.23 -10.00 -5.95
C VAL A 116 -0.88 -10.47 -7.26
N THR A 117 -1.37 -11.70 -7.30
CA THR A 117 -2.09 -12.21 -8.47
C THR A 117 -3.56 -11.83 -8.38
N ASP A 118 -4.14 -11.51 -9.53
CA ASP A 118 -5.53 -11.12 -9.76
C ASP A 118 -6.53 -12.25 -9.47
N LYS A 119 -6.08 -13.52 -9.52
CA LYS A 119 -6.92 -14.69 -9.23
C LYS A 119 -6.39 -15.45 -8.02
N GLY A 120 -7.13 -15.34 -6.92
CA GLY A 120 -6.83 -16.00 -5.65
C GLY A 120 -5.84 -15.23 -4.79
N HIS A 121 -5.92 -15.43 -3.48
CA HIS A 121 -5.05 -14.85 -2.45
C HIS A 121 -3.59 -15.36 -2.53
N ASN A 122 -3.11 -15.59 -3.75
CA ASN A 122 -1.78 -16.06 -4.07
C ASN A 122 -0.89 -14.86 -4.42
N PHE A 123 0.40 -15.04 -4.20
CA PHE A 123 1.41 -14.07 -4.58
C PHE A 123 2.51 -14.80 -5.35
N TYR A 124 2.99 -14.14 -6.39
CA TYR A 124 4.10 -14.60 -7.19
C TYR A 124 5.40 -14.06 -6.62
N ILE A 125 6.38 -14.96 -6.42
CA ILE A 125 7.77 -14.61 -6.16
C ILE A 125 8.61 -15.23 -7.28
N GLY A 126 9.28 -14.39 -8.05
CA GLY A 126 10.15 -14.83 -9.13
C GLY A 126 10.86 -13.65 -9.78
N SER A 127 11.62 -13.90 -10.85
CA SER A 127 12.26 -12.81 -11.58
C SER A 127 11.21 -12.00 -12.36
N ALA A 128 11.46 -10.71 -12.54
CA ALA A 128 10.61 -9.86 -13.39
C ALA A 128 10.62 -10.36 -14.85
N ILE A 129 11.80 -10.77 -15.33
CA ILE A 129 11.99 -11.25 -16.70
C ILE A 129 11.18 -12.53 -16.97
N GLU A 130 11.19 -13.51 -16.06
CA GLU A 130 10.36 -14.72 -16.24
C GLU A 130 8.88 -14.40 -16.23
N PHE A 131 8.47 -13.44 -15.40
CA PHE A 131 7.08 -13.01 -15.36
C PHE A 131 6.66 -12.40 -16.70
N ASP A 132 7.45 -11.47 -17.24
CA ASP A 132 7.15 -10.83 -18.53
C ASP A 132 7.08 -11.86 -19.66
N LYS A 133 8.00 -12.84 -19.67
CA LYS A 133 7.95 -13.96 -20.62
C LYS A 133 6.66 -14.78 -20.50
N LYS A 134 6.19 -15.05 -19.28
CA LYS A 134 4.93 -15.78 -19.06
C LYS A 134 3.72 -14.97 -19.53
N VAL A 135 3.71 -13.66 -19.30
CA VAL A 135 2.65 -12.77 -19.80
C VAL A 135 2.64 -12.74 -21.32
N GLN A 136 3.79 -12.58 -21.96
CA GLN A 136 3.91 -12.62 -23.42
C GLN A 136 3.46 -13.96 -24.00
N LYS A 137 3.85 -15.07 -23.38
CA LYS A 137 3.41 -16.40 -23.80
C LYS A 137 1.90 -16.56 -23.65
N PHE A 138 1.33 -16.17 -22.51
CA PHE A 138 -0.12 -16.22 -22.30
C PHE A 138 -0.86 -15.36 -23.33
N PHE A 139 -0.34 -14.18 -23.67
CA PHE A 139 -0.87 -13.32 -24.73
C PHE A 139 -0.88 -14.04 -26.09
N GLN A 140 0.24 -14.66 -26.48
CA GLN A 140 0.34 -15.43 -27.72
C GLN A 140 -0.61 -16.63 -27.75
N ASP A 141 -0.75 -17.34 -26.62
CA ASP A 141 -1.53 -18.57 -26.53
C ASP A 141 -3.05 -18.31 -26.50
N THR A 142 -3.49 -17.13 -26.02
CA THR A 142 -4.91 -16.88 -25.73
C THR A 142 -5.55 -15.77 -26.55
N ASN A 143 -4.77 -14.92 -27.23
CA ASN A 143 -5.27 -13.69 -27.85
C ASN A 143 -6.12 -12.83 -26.88
N ALA A 144 -5.89 -12.95 -25.56
CA ALA A 144 -6.78 -12.39 -24.54
C ALA A 144 -6.74 -10.86 -24.44
N PHE A 145 -5.87 -10.18 -25.17
CA PHE A 145 -5.76 -8.72 -25.17
C PHE A 145 -5.69 -8.20 -26.61
N VAL A 146 -6.41 -7.11 -26.86
CA VAL A 146 -6.28 -6.32 -28.10
C VAL A 146 -5.23 -5.25 -27.86
N ILE A 147 -4.23 -5.17 -28.72
CA ILE A 147 -3.32 -4.03 -28.74
C ILE A 147 -4.13 -2.83 -29.22
N LEU A 148 -4.25 -1.81 -28.37
CA LEU A 148 -4.83 -0.54 -28.77
C LEU A 148 -3.73 0.27 -29.46
N GLU A 149 -4.00 0.74 -30.68
CA GLU A 149 -3.07 1.60 -31.44
C GLU A 149 -2.90 2.97 -30.77
N GLU A 150 -3.88 3.38 -29.96
CA GLU A 150 -3.90 4.66 -29.26
C GLU A 150 -4.32 4.47 -27.79
N ASN A 151 -3.86 5.36 -26.91
CA ASN A 151 -4.24 5.35 -25.50
C ASN A 151 -5.71 5.79 -25.38
N PRO A 152 -6.65 4.93 -24.93
CA PRO A 152 -8.07 5.27 -24.85
C PRO A 152 -8.41 6.31 -23.77
N PHE A 153 -7.41 6.81 -23.04
CA PHE A 153 -7.54 7.82 -21.99
C PHE A 153 -6.91 9.17 -22.39
N ASN A 154 -6.59 9.38 -23.67
CA ASN A 154 -6.01 10.63 -24.17
C ASN A 154 -7.07 11.64 -24.68
N GLU A 155 -8.36 11.46 -24.38
CA GLU A 155 -9.41 12.47 -24.64
C GLU A 155 -9.56 13.48 -23.48
#